data_AF-A0A401FIJ1-F1
#
_entry.id   AF-A0A401FIJ1-F1
#
_cell.length_a   1.000
_cell.length_b   1.000
_cell.length_c   1.000
_cell.angle_alpha   90.00
_cell.angle_beta   90.00
_cell.angle_gamma   90.00
#
_symmetry.space_group_name_H-M   'P 1'
#
loop_
_entity.id
_entity.type
_entity.pdbx_description
1 polymer ?
#
loop_
_entity_poly.entity_id
_entity_poly.type
_entity_poly.pdbx_seq_one_letter_code
_entity_poly.pdbx_strand_id
1 'polypeptide(L)' 'MEQILPISALAEDAMRNGAIVEIKLFNSTKKIHRQDLIGNITGVKDHLITVTSLFNRSHKIEESNVDDIVYITK' A
#
# COMPACT_ATOMS: atom_id res chain seq x y z
N MET A 1 8.14 12.50 20.47
CA MET A 1 6.80 12.01 20.09
C MET A 1 6.94 11.47 18.68
N GLU A 2 6.86 10.16 18.48
CA GLU A 2 6.78 9.61 17.13
C GLU A 2 5.41 9.97 16.56
N GLN A 3 5.41 10.70 15.45
CA GLN A 3 4.19 11.10 14.78
C GLN A 3 3.71 9.89 13.98
N ILE A 4 2.70 9.19 14.47
CA ILE A 4 2.05 8.10 13.73
C ILE A 4 1.26 8.75 12.60
N LEU A 5 1.79 8.70 11.39
CA LEU A 5 1.07 9.12 10.19
C LEU A 5 -0.02 8.09 9.86
N PRO A 6 -1.23 8.52 9.45
CA PRO A 6 -2.22 7.58 8.95
C PRO A 6 -1.70 6.89 7.69
N ILE A 7 -2.08 5.63 7.49
CA ILE A 7 -1.64 4.81 6.33
C ILE A 7 -1.99 5.51 5.02
N SER A 8 -3.14 6.18 4.94
CA SER A 8 -3.54 7.00 3.80
C SER A 8 -2.52 8.10 3.46
N ALA A 9 -1.93 8.76 4.46
CA ALA A 9 -0.89 9.78 4.22
C ALA A 9 0.40 9.15 3.68
N LEU A 10 0.80 7.98 4.20
CA LEU A 10 1.96 7.23 3.67
C LEU A 10 1.70 6.77 2.23
N ALA A 11 0.48 6.30 1.96
CA ALA A 11 0.07 5.87 0.63
C ALA A 11 0.07 7.02 -0.38
N GLU A 12 -0.42 8.20 0.01
CA GLU A 12 -0.39 9.40 -0.82
C GLU A 12 1.03 9.87 -1.12
N ASP A 13 1.92 9.85 -0.14
CA ASP A 13 3.33 10.21 -0.34
C ASP A 13 4.01 9.23 -1.32
N ALA A 14 3.85 7.92 -1.10
CA ALA A 14 4.38 6.90 -1.99
C ALA A 14 3.83 7.05 -3.43
N MET A 15 2.54 7.38 -3.57
CA MET A 15 1.91 7.66 -4.88
C MET A 15 2.53 8.88 -5.55
N ARG A 16 2.71 9.99 -4.82
CA ARG A 16 3.31 11.22 -5.36
C ARG A 16 4.75 11.04 -5.79
N ASN A 17 5.51 10.26 -5.03
CA ASN A 17 6.92 9.97 -5.31
C ASN A 17 7.10 8.86 -6.35
N GLY A 18 6.03 8.17 -6.76
CA GLY A 18 6.13 7.00 -7.64
C GLY A 18 6.95 5.87 -7.03
N ALA A 19 6.99 5.78 -5.70
CA ALA A 19 7.81 4.82 -4.97
C ALA A 19 7.27 3.40 -5.15
N ILE A 20 8.18 2.42 -5.19
CA ILE A 20 7.84 1.01 -5.05
C ILE A 20 7.75 0.71 -3.56
N VAL A 21 6.63 0.16 -3.13
CA VAL A 21 6.34 -0.17 -1.73
C VAL A 21 5.91 -1.63 -1.57
N GLU A 22 6.10 -2.18 -0.37
CA GLU A 22 5.47 -3.41 0.09
C GLU A 22 4.36 -3.06 1.09
N ILE A 23 3.12 -3.45 0.80
CA ILE A 23 1.99 -3.28 1.71
C ILE A 23 1.91 -4.49 2.65
N LYS A 24 1.96 -4.23 3.97
CA LYS A 24 1.73 -5.23 5.02
C LYS A 24 0.26 -5.19 5.42
N LEU A 25 -0.36 -6.35 5.57
CA LEU A 25 -1.76 -6.46 5.97
C LEU A 25 -1.88 -7.03 7.39
N PHE A 26 -2.82 -6.52 8.17
CA PHE A 26 -3.10 -7.02 9.53
C PHE A 26 -3.53 -8.50 9.54
N ASN A 27 -4.20 -8.94 8.47
CA ASN A 27 -4.71 -10.29 8.38
C ASN A 27 -4.64 -10.81 6.95
N SER A 28 -3.84 -11.85 6.70
CA SER A 28 -3.69 -12.48 5.38
C SER A 28 -4.85 -13.42 5.02
N THR A 29 -6.06 -13.18 5.56
CA THR A 29 -7.25 -14.00 5.30
C THR A 29 -7.74 -13.87 3.86
N LYS A 30 -7.46 -12.74 3.20
CA LYS A 30 -7.67 -12.60 1.76
C LYS A 30 -6.57 -13.38 1.02
N LYS A 31 -6.96 -14.15 0.00
CA LYS A 31 -6.07 -14.87 -0.95
C LYS A 31 -5.28 -13.90 -1.84
N ILE A 32 -4.63 -12.89 -1.27
CA ILE A 32 -3.74 -11.99 -1.97
C ILE A 32 -2.34 -12.55 -1.79
N HIS A 33 -1.67 -12.86 -2.90
CA HIS A 33 -0.29 -13.32 -2.79
C HIS A 33 0.58 -12.14 -2.36
N ARG A 34 1.58 -12.38 -1.51
CA ARG A 34 2.54 -11.35 -1.08
C ARG A 34 3.14 -10.57 -2.27
N GLN A 35 3.35 -11.24 -3.40
CA GLN A 35 3.87 -10.66 -4.65
C GLN A 35 2.95 -9.57 -5.23
N ASP A 36 1.65 -9.68 -5.00
CA ASP A 36 0.65 -8.73 -5.47
C ASP A 36 0.57 -7.47 -4.57
N LEU A 37 1.23 -7.49 -3.41
CA LEU A 37 1.33 -6.38 -2.45
C LEU A 37 2.62 -5.57 -2.60
N ILE A 38 3.44 -5.90 -3.60
CA ILE A 38 4.69 -5.21 -3.91
C ILE A 38 4.54 -4.49 -5.25
N GLY A 39 4.63 -3.16 -5.23
CA GLY A 39 4.47 -2.34 -6.43
C GLY A 39 4.26 -0.87 -6.12
N ASN A 40 3.65 -0.15 -7.05
CA ASN A 40 3.38 1.27 -6.90
C ASN A 40 1.95 1.50 -6.40
N ILE A 41 1.78 2.48 -5.53
CA ILE A 41 0.44 2.99 -5.20
C ILE A 41 0.00 3.90 -6.33
N THR A 42 -1.15 3.58 -6.92
CA THR A 42 -1.70 4.27 -8.09
C THR A 42 -2.99 5.03 -7.79
N GLY A 43 -3.51 4.92 -6.56
CA GLY A 43 -4.64 5.71 -6.11
C GLY A 43 -4.91 5.58 -4.62
N VAL A 44 -5.35 6.68 -4.00
CA VAL A 44 -5.85 6.73 -2.61
C VAL A 44 -7.16 7.51 -2.64
N LYS A 45 -8.26 6.88 -2.25
CA LYS A 45 -9.59 7.53 -2.20
C LYS A 45 -10.52 6.80 -1.23
N ASP A 46 -11.28 7.53 -0.43
CA ASP A 46 -12.31 6.98 0.46
C ASP A 46 -11.80 5.80 1.33
N HIS A 47 -10.59 5.94 1.90
CA HIS A 47 -9.89 4.88 2.67
C HIS A 47 -9.56 3.60 1.86
N LEU A 48 -9.63 3.65 0.54
CA LEU A 48 -9.18 2.60 -0.37
C LEU A 48 -7.85 2.98 -1.00
N ILE A 49 -6.89 2.07 -0.90
CA ILE A 49 -5.57 2.16 -1.50
C ILE A 49 -5.54 1.22 -2.69
N THR A 50 -5.21 1.76 -3.85
CA THR A 50 -5.00 0.99 -5.07
C THR A 50 -3.51 0.78 -5.25
N VAL A 51 -3.08 -0.48 -5.22
CA VAL A 51 -1.70 -0.87 -5.52
C VAL A 51 -1.69 -1.59 -6.87
N THR A 52 -0.76 -1.19 -7.73
CA THR A 52 -0.44 -1.91 -8.96
C THR A 52 0.87 -2.62 -8.74
N SER A 53 0.82 -3.95 -8.70
CA SER A 53 2.00 -4.78 -8.46
C SER A 53 2.99 -4.71 -9.62
N LEU A 54 4.23 -5.13 -9.36
CA LEU A 54 5.28 -5.24 -10.39
C LEU A 54 4.93 -6.21 -11.53
N PHE A 55 3.89 -7.04 -11.36
CA PHE A 55 3.35 -7.95 -12.37
C PHE A 55 2.11 -7.38 -13.08
N ASN A 56 1.89 -6.07 -13.01
CA ASN A 56 0.75 -5.35 -13.59
C ASN A 56 -0.62 -5.85 -13.12
N ARG A 57 -0.71 -6.34 -11.87
CA ARG A 57 -2.00 -6.68 -11.24
C ARG A 57 -2.39 -5.57 -10.29
N SER A 58 -3.64 -5.10 -10.38
CA SER A 58 -4.12 -4.03 -9.51
C SER A 58 -5.05 -4.57 -8.44
N HIS A 59 -4.81 -4.17 -7.19
CA HIS A 59 -5.61 -4.53 -6.03
C HIS A 59 -6.08 -3.30 -5.28
N LYS A 60 -7.33 -3.34 -4.82
CA LYS A 60 -7.90 -2.35 -3.92
C LYS A 60 -7.93 -2.92 -2.51
N ILE A 61 -7.36 -2.18 -1.58
CA ILE A 61 -7.18 -2.59 -0.19
C ILE A 61 -7.73 -1.48 0.68
N GLU A 62 -8.63 -1.80 1.61
CA GLU A 62 -9.07 -0.82 2.60
C GLU A 62 -7.92 -0.55 3.58
N GLU A 63 -7.71 0.72 3.90
CA GLU A 63 -6.69 1.22 4.83
C GLU A 63 -6.76 0.50 6.19
N SER A 64 -7.96 0.18 6.67
CA SER A 64 -8.19 -0.57 7.91
C SER A 64 -7.61 -1.99 7.92
N ASN A 65 -7.31 -2.56 6.74
CA ASN A 65 -6.68 -3.87 6.61
C ASN A 65 -5.15 -3.78 6.47
N VAL A 66 -4.59 -2.57 6.35
CA VAL A 66 -3.16 -2.32 6.16
C VAL A 66 -2.50 -2.07 7.52
N ASP A 67 -1.51 -2.91 7.83
CA ASP A 67 -0.67 -2.79 9.01
C ASP A 67 0.42 -1.73 8.79
N ASP A 68 1.09 -1.77 7.62
CA ASP A 68 2.19 -0.87 7.30
C ASP A 68 2.43 -0.75 5.78
N ILE A 69 3.12 0.31 5.35
CA ILE A 69 3.60 0.54 3.99
C ILE A 69 5.11 0.76 4.02
N VAL A 70 5.85 -0.22 3.49
CA VAL A 70 7.32 -0.21 3.52
C VAL A 70 7.87 0.24 2.17
N TYR A 71 8.66 1.32 2.15
CA TYR A 71 9.33 1.81 0.94
C TYR A 71 10.49 0.88 0.56
N ILE A 72 10.46 0.36 -0.67
CA ILE A 72 11.52 -0.48 -1.23
C ILE A 72 12.56 0.38 -1.96
N THR A 73 12.09 1.37 -2.72
CA THR A 73 12.95 2.33 -3.42
C THR A 73 12.96 3.66 -2.66
N LYS A 74 14.15 4.21 -2.44
CA LYS A 74 14.37 5.59 -1.99
C LYS A 74 14.73 6.47 -3.16
#